data_AF-A0A954SNT1-F1
#
_entry.id   AF-A0A954SNT1-F1
#
_cell.length_a   1.000
_cell.length_b   1.000
_cell.length_c   1.000
_cell.angle_alpha   90.00
_cell.angle_beta   90.00
_cell.angle_gamma   90.00
#
_symmetry.space_group_name_H-M   'P 1'
#
loop_
_entity.id
_entity.type
_entity.pdbx_description
1 polymer ?
#
loop_
_entity_poly.entity_id
_entity_poly.type
_entity_poly.pdbx_seq_one_letter_code
_entity_poly.pdbx_strand_id
1 'polypeptide(L)'
;PEAVWSNLGLTYLAHTHVPTIWSKQQIELEKLEWNVADDGSLSLERRLPNGIFFKTWAQSYRDGIRMRMSLTNGTSEPLSDLRVQMCAMLKGAAGFTDQTNDNKLFLPPLSAVHDGSGTRWIITGWEPLHRTWGNSKCPCLHADPKIPDCPPGETREISGWLSFYEGTDIYGELCRIYRTNWRDPNRNTFQLR
;
A
#
# COMPACT_ATOMS: atom_id res chain seq x y z
N PRO A 1 3.50 -0.77 3.75
CA PRO A 1 4.21 -1.03 2.48
C PRO A 1 4.98 -2.35 2.56
N GLU A 2 5.16 -3.06 1.45
CA GLU A 2 6.10 -4.20 1.36
C GLU A 2 7.53 -3.72 1.10
N ALA A 3 7.70 -2.80 0.16
CA ALA A 3 9.01 -2.26 -0.21
C ALA A 3 8.95 -0.75 -0.47
N VAL A 4 10.04 -0.04 -0.19
CA VAL A 4 10.22 1.37 -0.57
C VAL A 4 11.54 1.49 -1.32
N TRP A 5 11.47 2.09 -2.50
CA TRP A 5 12.60 2.36 -3.39
C TRP A 5 12.76 3.87 -3.60
N SER A 6 13.99 4.31 -3.82
CA SER A 6 14.32 5.64 -4.34
C SER A 6 15.55 5.56 -5.24
N ASN A 7 16.07 6.72 -5.67
CA ASN A 7 17.40 6.89 -6.27
C ASN A 7 18.56 6.31 -5.43
N LEU A 8 18.35 6.07 -4.12
CA LEU A 8 19.32 5.39 -3.25
C LEU A 8 19.29 3.86 -3.39
N GLY A 9 18.27 3.30 -4.05
CA GLY A 9 18.00 1.86 -4.14
C GLY A 9 16.84 1.43 -3.24
N LEU A 10 16.86 0.15 -2.83
CA LEU A 10 15.86 -0.43 -1.93
C LEU A 10 16.12 0.03 -0.49
N THR A 11 15.35 1.00 -0.01
CA THR A 11 15.51 1.61 1.31
C THR A 11 14.68 0.93 2.39
N TYR A 12 13.68 0.13 2.04
CA TYR A 12 12.94 -0.69 3.00
C TYR A 12 12.36 -1.92 2.33
N LEU A 13 12.38 -3.05 3.04
CA LEU A 13 11.73 -4.30 2.64
C LEU A 13 11.15 -4.98 3.89
N ALA A 14 9.90 -5.40 3.83
CA ALA A 14 9.19 -6.03 4.95
C ALA A 14 9.61 -7.49 5.21
N HIS A 15 10.45 -8.07 4.36
CA HIS A 15 11.01 -9.43 4.47
C HIS A 15 12.45 -9.44 3.93
N THR A 16 13.12 -10.59 3.95
CA THR A 16 14.59 -10.68 3.87
C THR A 16 15.15 -11.20 2.54
N HIS A 17 14.33 -11.40 1.51
CA HIS A 17 14.80 -12.10 0.30
C HIS A 17 15.59 -11.24 -0.69
N VAL A 18 15.62 -9.91 -0.53
CA VAL A 18 16.48 -9.00 -1.31
C VAL A 18 17.25 -8.08 -0.35
N PRO A 19 18.57 -7.90 -0.53
CA PRO A 19 19.33 -6.97 0.29
C PRO A 19 18.88 -5.51 0.10
N THR A 20 18.49 -4.86 1.19
CA THR A 20 18.29 -3.41 1.26
C THR A 20 19.65 -2.70 1.33
N ILE A 21 19.67 -1.37 1.20
CA ILE A 21 20.90 -0.59 1.44
C ILE A 21 21.41 -0.75 2.88
N TRP A 22 20.54 -1.11 3.84
CA TRP A 22 20.88 -1.30 5.25
C TRP A 22 21.50 -2.66 5.51
N SER A 23 20.90 -3.74 4.99
CA SER A 23 21.44 -5.09 5.17
C SER A 23 22.81 -5.24 4.50
N LYS A 24 23.07 -4.50 3.40
CA LYS A 24 24.40 -4.42 2.78
C LYS A 24 25.44 -3.79 3.73
N GLN A 25 25.01 -2.92 4.63
CA GLN A 25 25.83 -2.31 5.68
C GLN A 25 25.78 -3.09 7.01
N GLN A 26 25.21 -4.30 7.01
CA GLN A 26 25.01 -5.11 8.22
C GLN A 26 24.14 -4.42 9.30
N ILE A 27 23.25 -3.51 8.87
CA ILE A 27 22.27 -2.86 9.75
C ILE A 27 20.97 -3.66 9.66
N GLU A 28 20.59 -4.28 10.78
CA GLU A 28 19.31 -4.95 10.92
C GLU A 28 18.21 -3.94 11.29
N LEU A 29 17.10 -3.99 10.54
CA LEU A 29 15.93 -3.17 10.83
C LEU A 29 14.99 -3.97 11.75
N GLU A 30 14.61 -3.38 12.89
CA GLU A 30 13.59 -3.96 13.77
C GLU A 30 12.29 -4.32 13.03
N LYS A 31 11.59 -5.35 13.52
CA LYS A 31 10.27 -5.73 13.01
C LYS A 31 9.28 -4.60 13.22
N LEU A 32 8.32 -4.50 12.31
CA LEU A 32 7.25 -3.51 12.36
C LEU A 32 5.93 -4.20 12.63
N GLU A 33 5.18 -3.65 13.57
CA GLU A 33 3.84 -4.09 13.92
C GLU A 33 2.87 -2.91 13.80
N TRP A 34 1.59 -3.22 13.58
CA TRP A 34 0.54 -2.21 13.55
C TRP A 34 0.14 -1.81 14.97
N ASN A 35 -0.02 -0.51 15.18
CA ASN A 35 -0.72 0.03 16.33
C ASN A 35 -2.22 0.09 16.00
N VAL A 36 -3.04 -0.46 16.88
CA VAL A 36 -4.51 -0.40 16.80
C VAL A 36 -5.00 0.61 17.82
N ALA A 37 -5.72 1.64 17.38
CA ALA A 37 -6.31 2.64 18.27
C ALA A 37 -7.73 2.22 18.72
N ASP A 38 -8.27 2.90 19.73
CA ASP A 38 -9.60 2.62 20.30
C ASP A 38 -10.74 2.77 19.29
N ASP A 39 -10.58 3.61 18.27
CA ASP A 39 -11.53 3.81 17.18
C ASP A 39 -11.41 2.76 16.05
N GLY A 40 -10.51 1.79 16.23
CA GLY A 40 -10.21 0.74 15.26
C GLY A 40 -9.28 1.18 14.13
N SER A 41 -8.77 2.43 14.13
CA SER A 41 -7.76 2.83 13.15
C SER A 41 -6.46 2.04 13.35
N LEU A 42 -5.80 1.77 12.23
CA LEU A 42 -4.48 1.14 12.21
C LEU A 42 -3.44 2.19 11.82
N SER A 43 -2.31 2.21 12.53
CA SER A 43 -1.17 3.04 12.15
C SER A 43 0.15 2.31 12.31
N LEU A 44 1.11 2.66 11.45
CA LEU A 44 2.46 2.13 11.47
C LEU A 44 3.42 3.25 11.10
N GLU A 45 4.53 3.35 11.81
CA GLU A 45 5.54 4.39 11.59
C GLU A 45 6.93 3.76 11.54
N ARG A 46 7.81 4.31 10.70
CA ARG A 46 9.19 3.88 10.62
C ARG A 46 10.12 5.04 10.30
N ARG A 47 11.16 5.19 11.11
CA ARG A 47 12.35 5.98 10.77
C ARG A 47 13.47 5.04 10.32
N LEU A 48 14.06 5.33 9.17
CA LEU A 48 15.23 4.62 8.64
C LEU A 48 16.52 5.29 9.13
N PRO A 49 17.67 4.59 9.12
CA PRO A 49 18.95 5.10 9.63
C PRO A 49 19.40 6.44 9.04
N ASN A 50 19.08 6.73 7.78
CA ASN A 50 19.40 8.01 7.14
C ASN A 50 18.35 9.11 7.36
N GLY A 51 17.38 8.91 8.25
CA GLY A 51 16.38 9.92 8.58
C GLY A 51 15.11 9.89 7.72
N ILE A 52 15.06 9.12 6.63
CA ILE A 52 13.81 8.89 5.90
C ILE A 52 12.76 8.34 6.87
N PHE A 53 11.61 8.97 6.92
CA PHE A 53 10.53 8.59 7.81
C PHE A 53 9.27 8.34 7.00
N PHE A 54 8.55 7.25 7.28
CA PHE A 54 7.24 7.04 6.68
C PHE A 54 6.21 6.62 7.73
N LYS A 55 4.98 7.05 7.49
CA LYS A 55 3.81 6.67 8.28
C LYS A 55 2.77 6.07 7.35
N THR A 56 2.13 4.98 7.78
CA THR A 56 0.97 4.40 7.12
C THR A 56 -0.20 4.41 8.07
N TRP A 57 -1.40 4.65 7.56
CA TRP A 57 -2.63 4.66 8.32
C TRP A 57 -3.75 3.99 7.53
N ALA A 58 -4.68 3.34 8.23
CA ALA A 58 -5.89 2.77 7.65
C ALA A 58 -7.09 2.90 8.60
N GLN A 59 -8.27 3.16 8.04
CA GLN A 59 -9.54 3.23 8.79
C GLN A 59 -10.68 2.69 7.95
N SER A 60 -11.55 1.91 8.59
CA SER A 60 -12.78 1.43 7.98
C SER A 60 -13.88 2.49 7.97
N TYR A 61 -14.56 2.61 6.84
CA TYR A 61 -15.80 3.36 6.65
C TYR A 61 -16.87 2.43 6.08
N ARG A 62 -18.11 2.92 5.97
CA ARG A 62 -19.25 2.14 5.45
C ARG A 62 -19.04 1.60 4.03
N ASP A 63 -18.29 2.31 3.20
CA ASP A 63 -18.14 2.01 1.78
C ASP A 63 -16.79 1.37 1.43
N GLY A 64 -15.87 1.25 2.40
CA GLY A 64 -14.52 0.73 2.23
C GLY A 64 -13.55 1.23 3.29
N ILE A 65 -12.32 0.76 3.21
CA ILE A 65 -11.20 1.16 4.05
C ILE A 65 -10.40 2.22 3.31
N ARG A 66 -10.18 3.36 3.97
CA ARG A 66 -9.27 4.40 3.48
C ARG A 66 -7.90 4.15 4.04
N MET A 67 -6.90 4.24 3.19
CA MET A 67 -5.50 4.11 3.58
C MET A 67 -4.72 5.35 3.17
N ARG A 68 -3.62 5.61 3.87
CA ARG A 68 -2.68 6.67 3.54
C ARG A 68 -1.27 6.20 3.84
N MET A 69 -0.33 6.73 3.08
CA MET A 69 1.07 6.70 3.47
C MET A 69 1.68 8.08 3.24
N SER A 70 2.43 8.57 4.22
CA SER A 70 3.29 9.73 4.08
C SER A 70 4.76 9.30 4.13
N LEU A 71 5.61 10.04 3.41
CA LEU A 71 7.06 9.87 3.42
C LEU A 71 7.70 11.25 3.57
N THR A 72 8.51 11.40 4.62
CA THR A 72 9.34 12.57 4.90
C THR A 72 10.78 12.26 4.52
N ASN A 73 11.39 13.12 3.71
CA ASN A 73 12.80 13.03 3.39
C ASN A 73 13.64 13.66 4.51
N GLY A 74 14.22 12.83 5.38
CA GLY A 74 15.17 13.28 6.41
C GLY A 74 16.63 13.34 5.97
N THR A 75 16.93 13.14 4.68
CA THR A 75 18.29 13.23 4.14
C THR A 75 18.62 14.67 3.71
N SER A 76 19.88 14.94 3.35
CA SER A 76 20.32 16.24 2.86
C SER A 76 20.11 16.46 1.36
N GLU A 77 19.80 15.41 0.59
CA GLU A 77 19.65 15.46 -0.86
C GLU A 77 18.20 15.11 -1.29
N PRO A 78 17.75 15.56 -2.46
CA PRO A 78 16.44 15.17 -2.98
C PRO A 78 16.31 13.64 -3.15
N LEU A 79 15.18 13.10 -2.73
CA LEU A 79 14.77 11.74 -3.07
C LEU A 79 13.97 11.76 -4.36
N SER A 80 14.40 10.98 -5.33
CA SER A 80 13.70 10.80 -6.61
C SER A 80 13.42 9.34 -6.89
N ASP A 81 12.60 9.08 -7.91
CA ASP A 81 12.16 7.73 -8.29
C ASP A 81 11.56 6.93 -7.12
N LEU A 82 10.78 7.61 -6.28
CA LEU A 82 10.17 7.04 -5.09
C LEU A 82 9.04 6.07 -5.44
N ARG A 83 9.35 4.77 -5.44
CA ARG A 83 8.39 3.70 -5.77
C ARG A 83 8.10 2.89 -4.51
N VAL A 84 6.82 2.67 -4.24
CA VAL A 84 6.39 1.85 -3.09
C VAL A 84 5.70 0.62 -3.61
N GLN A 85 6.08 -0.55 -3.10
CA GLN A 85 5.32 -1.77 -3.34
C GLN A 85 4.26 -1.91 -2.25
N MET A 86 2.99 -1.92 -2.65
CA MET A 86 1.85 -2.08 -1.75
C MET A 86 1.20 -3.43 -2.02
N CYS A 87 1.72 -4.44 -1.35
CA CYS A 87 1.21 -5.80 -1.39
C CYS A 87 0.07 -6.00 -0.40
N ALA A 88 -1.10 -6.40 -0.91
CA ALA A 88 -2.11 -7.06 -0.11
C ALA A 88 -1.80 -8.56 -0.08
N MET A 89 -1.19 -9.03 1.00
CA MET A 89 -0.89 -10.45 1.22
C MET A 89 -2.14 -11.19 1.70
N LEU A 90 -2.65 -12.11 0.88
CA LEU A 90 -3.95 -12.76 1.07
C LEU A 90 -3.87 -14.10 1.81
N LYS A 91 -2.67 -14.53 2.24
CA LYS A 91 -2.47 -15.82 2.92
C LYS A 91 -3.34 -16.05 4.16
N GLY A 92 -3.83 -14.97 4.78
CA GLY A 92 -4.72 -15.01 5.95
C GLY A 92 -6.21 -14.86 5.61
N ALA A 93 -6.56 -14.62 4.33
CA ALA A 93 -7.93 -14.45 3.88
C ALA A 93 -8.47 -15.78 3.34
N ALA A 94 -9.39 -16.41 4.08
CA ALA A 94 -9.97 -17.69 3.71
C ALA A 94 -10.63 -17.64 2.32
N GLY A 95 -10.22 -18.55 1.43
CA GLY A 95 -10.70 -18.61 0.04
C GLY A 95 -9.91 -17.75 -0.97
N PHE A 96 -8.87 -17.03 -0.54
CA PHE A 96 -8.04 -16.16 -1.39
C PHE A 96 -6.55 -16.56 -1.39
N THR A 97 -6.25 -17.82 -1.04
CA THR A 97 -4.88 -18.30 -0.84
C THR A 97 -4.22 -18.87 -2.11
N ASP A 98 -4.91 -18.85 -3.23
CA ASP A 98 -4.41 -19.42 -4.49
C ASP A 98 -3.22 -18.61 -5.03
N GLN A 99 -2.17 -19.35 -5.41
CA GLN A 99 -0.99 -18.80 -6.09
C GLN A 99 -1.23 -18.85 -7.60
N THR A 100 -2.06 -17.93 -8.08
CA THR A 100 -2.34 -17.72 -9.51
C THR A 100 -2.62 -16.23 -9.76
N ASN A 101 -2.62 -15.81 -11.02
CA ASN A 101 -3.17 -14.53 -11.44
C ASN A 101 -4.48 -14.66 -12.23
N ASP A 102 -4.96 -15.88 -12.48
CA ASP A 102 -6.17 -16.13 -13.26
C ASP A 102 -7.43 -15.56 -12.58
N ASN A 103 -7.40 -15.44 -11.25
CA ASN A 103 -8.48 -14.89 -10.43
C ASN A 103 -8.33 -13.37 -10.15
N LYS A 104 -7.45 -12.67 -10.88
CA LYS A 104 -7.13 -11.26 -10.63
C LYS A 104 -7.48 -10.37 -11.82
N LEU A 105 -7.91 -9.16 -11.49
CA LEU A 105 -8.08 -8.07 -12.44
C LEU A 105 -7.10 -6.94 -12.08
N PHE A 106 -6.33 -6.51 -13.06
CA PHE A 106 -5.38 -5.40 -12.93
C PHE A 106 -5.90 -4.22 -13.77
N LEU A 107 -6.69 -3.34 -13.16
CA LEU A 107 -7.41 -2.26 -13.83
C LEU A 107 -7.07 -0.91 -13.17
N PRO A 108 -5.99 -0.25 -13.60
CA PRO A 108 -5.49 0.98 -12.99
C PRO A 108 -6.60 2.02 -12.67
N PRO A 109 -6.62 2.60 -11.45
CA PRO A 109 -5.67 2.44 -10.35
C PRO A 109 -5.99 1.29 -9.38
N LEU A 110 -6.97 0.45 -9.72
CA LEU A 110 -7.46 -0.61 -8.86
C LEU A 110 -6.92 -1.98 -9.29
N SER A 111 -6.76 -2.86 -8.32
CA SER A 111 -6.61 -4.28 -8.56
C SER A 111 -7.66 -5.02 -7.76
N ALA A 112 -8.18 -6.11 -8.32
CA ALA A 112 -9.17 -6.94 -7.66
C ALA A 112 -8.76 -8.41 -7.76
N VAL A 113 -9.19 -9.21 -6.77
CA VAL A 113 -9.03 -10.66 -6.74
C VAL A 113 -10.33 -11.27 -6.27
N HIS A 114 -10.76 -12.37 -6.89
CA HIS A 114 -11.91 -13.14 -6.44
C HIS A 114 -11.52 -14.47 -5.81
N ASP A 115 -12.43 -14.99 -4.98
CA ASP A 115 -12.35 -16.35 -4.46
C ASP A 115 -12.80 -17.39 -5.50
N GLY A 116 -12.76 -18.67 -5.15
CA GLY A 116 -13.08 -19.76 -6.08
C GLY A 116 -14.50 -19.72 -6.69
N SER A 117 -15.46 -19.01 -6.10
CA SER A 117 -16.80 -18.85 -6.68
C SER A 117 -16.91 -17.71 -7.70
N GLY A 118 -15.94 -16.77 -7.71
CA GLY A 118 -16.04 -15.56 -8.54
C GLY A 118 -17.05 -14.54 -8.04
N THR A 119 -17.55 -14.69 -6.81
CA THR A 119 -18.59 -13.82 -6.25
C THR A 119 -18.14 -13.02 -5.06
N ARG A 120 -17.01 -13.36 -4.41
CA ARG A 120 -16.44 -12.54 -3.33
C ARG A 120 -15.12 -11.96 -3.80
N TRP A 121 -14.96 -10.65 -3.61
CA TRP A 121 -13.87 -9.88 -4.17
C TRP A 121 -13.14 -9.09 -3.08
N ILE A 122 -11.83 -9.00 -3.19
CA ILE A 122 -10.98 -8.05 -2.47
C ILE A 122 -10.44 -7.06 -3.49
N ILE A 123 -10.60 -5.76 -3.23
CA ILE A 123 -10.24 -4.68 -4.16
C ILE A 123 -9.29 -3.73 -3.45
N THR A 124 -8.13 -3.43 -4.03
CA THR A 124 -7.18 -2.46 -3.50
C THR A 124 -6.76 -1.45 -4.56
N GLY A 125 -6.45 -0.23 -4.15
CA GLY A 125 -5.96 0.83 -5.03
C GLY A 125 -5.08 1.83 -4.32
N TRP A 126 -4.21 2.48 -5.08
CA TRP A 126 -3.37 3.57 -4.59
C TRP A 126 -3.21 4.65 -5.65
N GLU A 127 -3.13 5.91 -5.21
CA GLU A 127 -2.78 7.04 -6.07
C GLU A 127 -1.79 8.01 -5.40
N PRO A 128 -0.90 8.63 -6.20
CA PRO A 128 -0.61 8.37 -7.62
C PRO A 128 -0.05 6.97 -7.89
N LEU A 129 -0.57 6.31 -8.93
CA LEU A 129 -0.26 4.92 -9.27
C LEU A 129 1.03 4.82 -10.11
N HIS A 130 1.87 3.84 -9.81
CA HIS A 130 2.91 3.35 -10.70
C HIS A 130 2.41 2.20 -11.58
N ARG A 131 1.87 1.14 -10.95
CA ARG A 131 1.41 -0.07 -11.64
C ARG A 131 0.50 -0.94 -10.76
N THR A 132 -0.31 -1.76 -11.41
CA THR A 132 -1.07 -2.87 -10.80
C THR A 132 -0.50 -4.20 -11.26
N TRP A 133 -0.27 -5.16 -10.36
CA TRP A 133 0.26 -6.47 -10.72
C TRP A 133 0.05 -7.51 -9.61
N GLY A 134 0.48 -8.76 -9.85
CA GLY A 134 0.48 -9.84 -8.87
C GLY A 134 1.55 -10.88 -9.20
N ASN A 135 2.10 -11.52 -8.17
CA ASN A 135 3.06 -12.61 -8.34
C ASN A 135 2.29 -13.94 -8.43
N SER A 136 2.41 -14.67 -9.55
CA SER A 136 1.72 -15.96 -9.72
C SER A 136 2.16 -17.03 -8.72
N LYS A 137 3.29 -16.85 -8.02
CA LYS A 137 3.78 -17.77 -6.98
C LYS A 137 3.47 -17.29 -5.56
N CYS A 138 2.63 -16.27 -5.41
CA CYS A 138 2.27 -15.70 -4.11
C CYS A 138 0.80 -15.30 -4.12
N PRO A 139 0.02 -15.58 -3.06
CA PRO A 139 -1.35 -15.12 -2.97
C PRO A 139 -1.35 -13.64 -2.59
N CYS A 140 -0.94 -12.78 -3.53
CA CYS A 140 -0.88 -11.34 -3.34
C CYS A 140 -1.53 -10.56 -4.49
N LEU A 141 -1.88 -9.32 -4.18
CA LEU A 141 -2.45 -8.34 -5.08
C LEU A 141 -1.73 -7.00 -4.86
N HIS A 142 -1.29 -6.34 -5.93
CA HIS A 142 -0.57 -5.08 -5.84
C HIS A 142 -1.27 -3.94 -6.59
N ALA A 143 -1.31 -2.79 -5.94
CA ALA A 143 -1.47 -1.49 -6.58
C ALA A 143 -0.33 -0.60 -6.06
N ASP A 144 0.80 -0.59 -6.76
CA ASP A 144 2.02 0.06 -6.32
C ASP A 144 1.98 1.55 -6.69
N PRO A 145 2.09 2.49 -5.74
CA PRO A 145 2.16 3.92 -6.04
C PRO A 145 3.58 4.40 -6.36
N LYS A 146 3.65 5.55 -7.05
CA LYS A 146 4.89 6.33 -7.23
C LYS A 146 4.75 7.69 -6.55
N ILE A 147 5.47 7.90 -5.46
CA ILE A 147 5.49 9.18 -4.76
C ILE A 147 6.24 10.19 -5.64
N PRO A 148 5.77 11.44 -5.79
CA PRO A 148 6.54 12.50 -6.42
C PRO A 148 7.89 12.70 -5.72
N ASP A 149 8.87 13.25 -6.45
CA ASP A 149 10.17 13.59 -5.87
C ASP A 149 10.01 14.47 -4.62
N CYS A 150 10.85 14.18 -3.62
CA CYS A 150 10.72 14.71 -2.26
C CYS A 150 12.03 15.43 -1.86
N PRO A 151 12.04 16.77 -1.86
CA PRO A 151 13.17 17.57 -1.39
C PRO A 151 13.52 17.31 0.08
N PRO A 152 14.74 17.63 0.52
CA PRO A 152 15.14 17.56 1.93
C PRO A 152 14.16 18.27 2.87
N GLY A 153 13.79 17.62 3.96
CA GLY A 153 12.87 18.14 4.98
C GLY A 153 11.39 18.13 4.58
N GLU A 154 11.06 17.84 3.32
CA GLU A 154 9.67 17.83 2.87
C GLU A 154 8.98 16.48 3.11
N THR A 155 7.65 16.51 3.08
CA THR A 155 6.78 15.33 3.14
C THR A 155 5.94 15.23 1.88
N ARG A 156 5.72 14.00 1.42
CA ARG A 156 4.79 13.65 0.34
C ARG A 156 3.81 12.61 0.85
N GLU A 157 2.59 12.63 0.31
CA GLU A 157 1.52 11.73 0.70
C GLU A 157 0.92 11.02 -0.50
N ILE A 158 0.43 9.81 -0.25
CA ILE A 158 -0.29 8.96 -1.20
C ILE A 158 -1.54 8.39 -0.52
N SER A 159 -2.60 8.27 -1.29
CA SER A 159 -3.90 7.77 -0.81
C SER A 159 -4.16 6.37 -1.32
N GLY A 160 -4.77 5.54 -0.47
CA GLY A 160 -5.09 4.16 -0.75
C GLY A 160 -6.53 3.80 -0.43
N TRP A 161 -6.97 2.71 -1.04
CA TRP A 161 -8.30 2.12 -0.87
C TRP A 161 -8.19 0.62 -0.69
N LEU A 162 -9.01 0.05 0.18
CA LEU A 162 -9.26 -1.38 0.28
C LEU A 162 -10.75 -1.62 0.50
N SER A 163 -11.37 -2.55 -0.20
CA SER A 163 -12.76 -2.94 0.08
C SER A 163 -13.01 -4.40 -0.26
N PHE A 164 -14.16 -4.87 0.21
CA PHE A 164 -14.71 -6.18 -0.10
C PHE A 164 -15.99 -5.98 -0.90
N TYR A 165 -16.25 -6.86 -1.86
CA TYR A 165 -17.47 -6.84 -2.65
C TYR A 165 -18.02 -8.25 -2.82
N GLU A 166 -19.33 -8.40 -2.66
CA GLU A 166 -20.05 -9.63 -2.96
C GLU A 166 -21.01 -9.40 -4.12
N GLY A 167 -20.82 -10.14 -5.22
CA GLY A 167 -21.61 -10.03 -6.43
C GLY A 167 -20.83 -10.38 -7.69
N THR A 168 -21.52 -10.33 -8.82
CA THR A 168 -20.98 -10.67 -10.14
C THR A 168 -20.65 -9.44 -11.00
N ASP A 169 -21.12 -8.24 -10.62
CA ASP A 169 -20.87 -6.99 -11.35
C ASP A 169 -19.63 -6.27 -10.83
N ILE A 170 -18.48 -6.92 -10.97
CA ILE A 170 -17.19 -6.34 -10.52
C ILE A 170 -16.86 -5.04 -11.26
N TYR A 171 -17.19 -4.90 -12.54
CA TYR A 171 -16.91 -3.68 -13.29
C TYR A 171 -17.77 -2.50 -12.83
N GLY A 172 -19.05 -2.73 -12.51
CA GLY A 172 -19.92 -1.74 -11.89
C GLY A 172 -19.38 -1.29 -10.53
N GLU A 173 -18.90 -2.22 -9.71
CA GLU A 173 -18.29 -1.91 -8.41
C GLU A 173 -16.99 -1.10 -8.55
N LEU A 174 -16.10 -1.49 -9.46
CA LEU A 174 -14.88 -0.72 -9.73
C LEU A 174 -15.21 0.70 -10.22
N CYS A 175 -16.23 0.87 -11.07
CA CYS A 175 -16.72 2.18 -11.47
C CYS A 175 -17.27 2.99 -10.29
N ARG A 176 -18.01 2.37 -9.37
CA ARG A 176 -18.51 3.01 -8.14
C ARG A 176 -17.35 3.51 -7.29
N ILE A 177 -16.36 2.65 -7.01
CA ILE A 177 -15.17 2.99 -6.21
C ILE A 177 -14.41 4.14 -6.87
N TYR A 178 -14.19 4.08 -8.19
CA TYR A 178 -13.49 5.13 -8.94
C TYR A 178 -14.15 6.50 -8.78
N ARG A 179 -15.49 6.53 -8.73
CA ARG A 179 -16.29 7.76 -8.52
C ARG A 179 -16.34 8.22 -7.06
N THR A 180 -15.86 7.42 -6.11
CA THR A 180 -15.70 7.91 -4.75
C THR A 180 -14.51 8.89 -4.70
N ASN A 181 -14.60 9.94 -3.89
CA ASN A 181 -13.51 10.88 -3.68
C ASN A 181 -12.41 10.32 -2.74
N TRP A 182 -12.11 9.01 -2.80
CA TRP A 182 -11.15 8.36 -1.91
C TRP A 182 -9.72 8.87 -2.04
N ARG A 183 -9.42 9.47 -3.19
CA ARG A 183 -8.14 10.09 -3.53
C ARG A 183 -7.96 11.47 -2.88
N ASP A 184 -9.04 12.07 -2.38
CA ASP A 184 -9.01 13.41 -1.81
C ASP A 184 -8.34 13.41 -0.43
N PRO A 185 -7.17 14.06 -0.30
CA PRO A 185 -6.49 14.17 0.98
C PRO A 185 -7.23 15.06 1.99
N ASN A 186 -8.29 15.78 1.61
CA ASN A 186 -9.08 16.59 2.53
C ASN A 186 -10.25 15.82 3.17
N ARG A 187 -10.75 14.75 2.53
CA ARG A 187 -11.83 13.91 3.08
C ARG A 187 -11.36 12.79 4.00
N ASN A 188 -10.08 12.47 3.94
CA ASN A 188 -9.44 11.53 4.85
C ASN A 188 -8.67 12.29 5.97
N THR A 189 -9.01 13.56 6.23
CA THR A 189 -8.27 14.43 7.17
C THR A 189 -8.27 13.87 8.58
N PHE A 190 -7.04 13.66 9.07
CA PHE A 190 -6.73 13.59 10.49
C PHE A 190 -7.24 14.88 11.16
N GLN A 191 -8.20 14.77 12.08
CA GLN A 191 -8.09 15.53 13.31
C GLN A 191 -7.40 14.62 14.30
N LEU A 192 -6.10 14.84 14.52
CA LEU A 192 -5.50 14.50 15.79
C LEU A 192 -6.34 15.22 16.85
N ARG A 193 -7.11 14.50 17.65
CA ARG A 193 -7.50 14.99 18.97
C ARG A 193 -6.34 14.77 19.91
#